data_AF-A0A6P2SQN5-F1
#
_entry.id   AF-A0A6P2SQN5-F1
#
_cell.length_a   1.000
_cell.length_b   1.000
_cell.length_c   1.000
_cell.angle_alpha   90.00
_cell.angle_beta   90.00
_cell.angle_gamma   90.00
#
_symmetry.space_group_name_H-M   'P 1'
#
loop_
_entity.id
_entity.type
_entity.pdbx_description
1 polymer ?
#
loop_
_entity_poly.entity_id
_entity_poly.type
_entity_poly.pdbx_seq_one_letter_code
_entity_poly.pdbx_strand_id
1 'polypeptide(L)'
;MEHDLNPNLLRSWIARYQKIQAQLEHERVARTTAISDGVAIDLPNTPSAFVPVVAVPPSSPALLPEPLPPIRVMALSLHVRLTNGVELDLGEASVDELATVIQMLGRLPCSGSTKR
;
A
#
# COMPACT_ATOMS: atom_id res chain seq x y z
N MET A 1 17.70 20.23 -21.77
CA MET A 1 17.26 19.52 -20.54
C MET A 1 18.53 19.11 -19.83
N GLU A 2 19.03 19.95 -18.95
CA GLU A 2 20.23 19.63 -18.16
C GLU A 2 19.74 19.28 -16.77
N HIS A 3 19.73 17.99 -16.46
CA HIS A 3 19.40 17.52 -15.12
C HIS A 3 20.65 17.70 -14.26
N ASP A 4 20.68 18.76 -13.45
CA ASP A 4 21.74 19.01 -12.46
C ASP A 4 21.65 18.03 -11.26
N LEU A 5 21.62 16.73 -11.55
CA LEU A 5 21.78 15.72 -10.52
C LEU A 5 23.28 15.60 -10.22
N ASN A 6 23.66 16.12 -9.05
CA ASN A 6 25.03 16.04 -8.59
C ASN A 6 25.47 14.56 -8.50
N PRO A 7 26.48 14.13 -9.28
CA PRO A 7 26.87 12.72 -9.35
C PRO A 7 27.46 12.21 -8.03
N ASN A 8 28.00 13.10 -7.18
CA ASN A 8 28.48 12.73 -5.84
C ASN A 8 27.31 12.39 -4.90
N LEU A 9 26.19 13.11 -5.03
CA LEU A 9 24.99 12.83 -4.24
C LEU A 9 24.39 11.48 -4.63
N LEU A 10 24.30 11.21 -5.94
CA LEU A 10 23.82 9.92 -6.46
C LEU A 10 24.68 8.76 -5.96
N ARG A 11 26.01 8.88 -6.04
CA ARG A 11 26.93 7.87 -5.51
C ARG A 11 26.72 7.63 -4.01
N SER A 12 26.52 8.69 -3.25
CA SER A 12 26.31 8.60 -1.80
C SER A 12 24.99 7.91 -1.45
N TRP A 13 23.92 8.15 -2.21
CA TRP A 13 22.64 7.48 -2.05
C TRP A 13 22.71 6.00 -2.42
N ILE A 14 23.36 5.66 -3.53
CA ILE A 14 23.55 4.26 -3.94
C ILE A 14 24.33 3.49 -2.87
N ALA A 15 25.45 4.02 -2.40
CA ALA A 15 26.26 3.38 -1.37
C ALA A 15 25.49 3.20 -0.06
N ARG A 16 24.70 4.20 0.35
CA ARG A 16 23.85 4.11 1.55
C ARG A 16 22.78 3.04 1.39
N TYR A 17 22.10 3.00 0.25
CA TYR A 17 21.05 2.01 -0.02
C TYR A 17 21.61 0.59 -0.01
N GLN A 18 22.73 0.36 -0.69
CA GLN A 18 23.41 -0.95 -0.71
C GLN A 18 23.82 -1.40 0.69
N LYS A 19 24.34 -0.49 1.52
CA LYS A 19 24.68 -0.79 2.92
C LYS A 19 23.45 -1.22 3.72
N ILE A 20 22.33 -0.51 3.59
CA ILE A 20 21.08 -0.85 4.29
C ILE A 20 20.58 -2.23 3.84
N GLN A 21 20.60 -2.51 2.53
CA GLN A 21 20.21 -3.80 1.99
C GLN A 21 21.10 -4.94 2.50
N ALA A 22 22.42 -4.74 2.54
CA ALA A 22 23.35 -5.73 3.08
C ALA A 22 23.11 -6.00 4.58
N GLN A 23 22.78 -4.96 5.37
CA GLN A 23 22.43 -5.14 6.78
C GLN A 23 21.12 -5.91 6.96
N LEU A 24 20.11 -5.63 6.13
CA LEU A 24 18.82 -6.32 6.18
C LEU A 24 18.95 -7.79 5.78
N GLU A 25 19.73 -8.09 4.74
CA GLU A 25 20.06 -9.47 4.35
C GLU A 25 20.86 -10.18 5.45
N HIS A 26 21.85 -9.51 6.06
CA HIS A 26 22.60 -10.08 7.18
C HIS A 26 21.71 -10.39 8.40
N GLU A 27 20.81 -9.49 8.75
CA GLU A 27 19.82 -9.67 9.83
C GLU A 27 18.85 -10.81 9.50
N ARG A 28 18.37 -10.90 8.26
CA ARG A 28 17.52 -12.00 7.80
C ARG A 28 18.24 -13.33 7.93
N VAL A 29 19.45 -13.43 7.39
CA VAL A 29 20.26 -14.65 7.44
C VAL A 29 20.53 -15.03 8.89
N ALA A 30 20.95 -14.09 9.74
CA ALA A 30 21.19 -14.35 11.17
C ALA A 30 19.94 -14.87 11.91
N ARG A 31 18.75 -14.34 11.60
CA ARG A 31 17.48 -14.87 12.13
C ARG A 31 17.17 -16.26 11.61
N THR A 32 17.46 -16.54 10.33
CA THR A 32 17.24 -17.86 9.74
C THR A 32 18.20 -18.91 10.30
N THR A 33 19.48 -18.58 10.53
CA THR A 33 20.43 -19.51 11.19
C THR A 33 20.10 -19.72 12.67
N ALA A 34 19.60 -18.71 13.38
CA ALA A 34 19.16 -18.87 14.78
C ALA A 34 17.97 -19.82 14.95
N ILE A 35 17.15 -20.04 13.90
CA ILE A 35 16.03 -21.00 13.91
C ILE A 35 16.52 -22.44 13.62
N SER A 36 17.70 -22.59 12.99
CA SER A 36 18.21 -23.90 12.56
C SER A 36 19.02 -24.64 13.61
N ASP A 37 19.46 -24.00 14.70
CA ASP A 37 20.28 -24.62 15.73
C ASP A 37 19.46 -24.90 17.01
N GLY A 38 18.56 -25.89 16.88
CA GLY A 38 18.29 -26.86 17.92
C GLY A 38 17.96 -26.40 19.35
N VAL A 39 17.05 -25.44 19.54
CA VAL A 39 16.21 -25.39 20.76
C VAL A 39 14.80 -24.98 20.35
N ALA A 40 13.84 -25.89 20.52
CA ALA A 40 12.43 -25.56 20.41
C ALA A 40 12.08 -24.55 21.51
N ILE A 41 12.03 -23.27 21.16
CA ILE A 41 11.47 -22.24 22.02
C ILE A 41 9.97 -22.51 22.07
N ASP A 42 9.49 -22.91 23.24
CA ASP A 42 8.08 -22.98 23.60
C ASP A 42 7.43 -21.64 23.25
N LEU A 43 6.63 -21.65 22.18
CA LEU A 43 5.90 -20.49 21.71
C LEU A 43 4.78 -20.26 22.74
N PRO A 44 4.66 -19.09 23.39
CA PRO A 44 3.50 -18.83 24.23
C PRO A 44 2.26 -19.01 23.36
N ASN A 45 1.35 -19.87 23.81
CA ASN A 45 0.06 -20.20 23.19
C ASN A 45 -0.68 -18.93 22.74
N THR A 46 -0.39 -18.46 21.53
CA THR A 46 -1.15 -17.43 20.86
C THR A 46 -2.40 -18.10 20.32
N PRO A 47 -3.61 -17.65 20.69
CA PRO A 47 -4.82 -18.21 20.10
C PRO A 47 -4.76 -17.99 18.58
N SER A 48 -4.89 -19.09 17.84
CA SER A 48 -5.01 -19.06 16.38
C SER A 48 -6.04 -18.01 15.95
N ALA A 49 -5.60 -17.00 15.20
CA ALA A 49 -6.49 -15.95 14.67
C ALA A 49 -7.37 -16.43 13.51
N PHE A 50 -7.21 -17.68 13.09
CA PHE A 50 -7.99 -18.28 12.02
C PHE A 50 -8.97 -19.29 12.61
N VAL A 51 -10.25 -18.94 12.57
CA VAL A 51 -11.37 -19.83 12.86
C VAL A 51 -11.65 -20.65 11.59
N PRO A 52 -11.64 -21.99 11.65
CA PRO A 52 -12.07 -22.80 10.51
C PRO A 52 -13.57 -22.58 10.28
N VAL A 53 -13.92 -22.04 9.11
CA VAL A 53 -15.31 -21.92 8.68
C VAL A 53 -15.80 -23.30 8.26
N VAL A 54 -16.59 -23.94 9.12
CA VAL A 54 -17.36 -25.14 8.75
C VAL A 54 -18.58 -24.68 7.97
N ALA A 55 -18.62 -24.96 6.68
CA ALA A 55 -19.80 -24.74 5.87
C ALA A 55 -20.89 -25.74 6.28
N VAL A 56 -21.94 -25.26 6.96
CA VAL A 56 -23.17 -26.01 7.20
C VAL A 56 -24.01 -25.98 5.92
N PRO A 57 -24.46 -27.13 5.37
CA PRO A 57 -25.35 -27.13 4.22
C PRO A 57 -26.72 -26.51 4.58
N PRO A 58 -27.30 -25.64 3.75
CA PRO A 58 -28.54 -24.97 4.07
C PRO A 58 -29.73 -25.95 3.98
N SER A 59 -30.36 -26.22 5.12
CA SER A 59 -31.68 -26.83 5.19
C SER A 59 -32.78 -25.77 5.04
N SER A 60 -33.48 -25.81 3.90
CA SER A 60 -34.84 -25.32 3.60
C SER A 60 -35.19 -23.82 3.73
N PRO A 61 -36.16 -23.31 2.93
CA PRO A 61 -36.33 -21.89 2.67
C PRO A 61 -37.27 -21.25 3.70
N ALA A 62 -36.74 -20.29 4.46
CA ALA A 62 -37.54 -19.37 5.24
C ALA A 62 -37.46 -17.97 4.59
N LEU A 63 -38.64 -17.48 4.19
CA LEU A 63 -39.02 -16.10 3.86
C LEU A 63 -37.89 -15.12 3.50
N LEU A 64 -37.81 -14.79 2.21
CA LEU A 64 -37.03 -13.68 1.67
C LEU A 64 -37.44 -12.35 2.33
N PRO A 65 -36.52 -11.60 2.94
CA PRO A 65 -36.70 -10.16 3.12
C PRO A 65 -36.66 -9.50 1.74
N GLU A 66 -37.59 -8.57 1.50
CA GLU A 66 -37.68 -7.73 0.31
C GLU A 66 -36.30 -7.14 -0.04
N PRO A 67 -35.83 -7.25 -1.31
CA PRO A 67 -34.54 -6.69 -1.69
C PRO A 67 -34.62 -5.17 -1.57
N LEU A 68 -33.88 -4.61 -0.60
CA LEU A 68 -33.57 -3.17 -0.60
C LEU A 68 -33.03 -2.81 -1.99
N PRO A 69 -33.50 -1.71 -2.60
CA PRO A 69 -33.04 -1.32 -3.92
C PRO A 69 -31.51 -1.19 -3.90
N PRO A 70 -30.80 -1.68 -4.94
CA PRO A 70 -29.35 -1.59 -4.97
C PRO A 70 -28.95 -0.12 -4.86
N ILE A 71 -28.24 0.23 -3.79
CA ILE A 71 -27.59 1.53 -3.68
C ILE A 71 -26.64 1.60 -4.87
N ARG A 72 -26.99 2.44 -5.85
CA ARG A 72 -26.14 2.68 -7.02
C ARG A 72 -24.96 3.50 -6.53
N VAL A 73 -23.89 2.81 -6.15
CA VAL A 73 -22.59 3.43 -5.91
C VAL A 73 -22.10 3.92 -7.28
N MET A 74 -22.19 5.23 -7.49
CA MET A 74 -21.68 5.88 -8.69
C MET A 74 -20.16 5.86 -8.59
N ALA A 75 -19.53 4.97 -9.35
CA ALA A 75 -18.09 4.90 -9.43
C ALA A 75 -17.61 5.71 -10.63
N LEU A 76 -16.60 6.54 -10.39
CA LEU A 76 -16.05 7.48 -11.35
C LEU A 76 -14.58 7.15 -11.55
N SER A 77 -14.12 7.26 -12.80
CA SER A 77 -12.70 7.34 -13.12
C SER A 77 -12.36 8.79 -13.43
N LEU A 78 -11.18 9.23 -13.01
CA LEU A 78 -10.69 10.59 -13.22
C LEU A 78 -9.31 10.57 -13.84
N HIS A 79 -9.22 11.11 -15.05
CA HIS A 79 -7.96 11.36 -15.74
C HIS A 79 -7.75 12.87 -15.92
N VAL A 80 -6.64 13.39 -15.39
CA VAL A 80 -6.29 14.82 -15.45
C VAL A 80 -4.88 14.98 -15.98
N ARG A 81 -4.71 15.90 -16.93
CA ARG A 81 -3.40 16.34 -17.40
C ARG A 81 -3.20 17.81 -17.06
N LEU A 82 -2.18 18.08 -16.26
CA LEU A 82 -1.81 19.41 -15.84
C LEU A 82 -0.97 20.11 -16.93
N THR A 83 -0.92 21.44 -16.90
CA THR A 83 -0.21 22.25 -17.92
C THR A 83 1.31 22.04 -17.90
N ASN A 84 1.85 21.54 -16.79
CA ASN A 84 3.25 21.14 -16.66
C ASN A 84 3.53 19.75 -17.27
N GLY A 85 2.52 19.08 -17.85
CA GLY A 85 2.65 17.76 -18.46
C GLY A 85 2.51 16.59 -17.47
N VAL A 86 2.25 16.85 -16.20
CA VAL A 86 1.95 15.78 -15.22
C VAL A 86 0.56 15.23 -15.48
N GLU A 87 0.47 13.91 -15.55
CA GLU A 87 -0.78 13.18 -15.68
C GLU A 87 -1.13 12.51 -14.35
N LEU A 88 -2.40 12.60 -13.97
CA LEU A 88 -2.98 11.99 -12.79
C LEU A 88 -4.14 11.11 -13.26
N ASP A 89 -4.03 9.81 -13.02
CA ASP A 89 -5.07 8.84 -13.35
C ASP A 89 -5.54 8.16 -12.07
N LEU A 90 -6.83 8.29 -11.78
CA LEU A 90 -7.51 7.68 -10.66
C LEU A 90 -8.58 6.76 -11.23
N GLY A 91 -8.43 5.46 -10.96
CA GLY A 91 -9.35 4.43 -11.41
C GLY A 91 -10.74 4.57 -10.78
N GLU A 92 -11.56 3.54 -10.96
CA GLU A 92 -12.94 3.52 -10.50
C GLU A 92 -13.03 3.65 -8.97
N ALA A 93 -13.52 4.81 -8.51
CA ALA A 93 -13.67 5.15 -7.10
C ALA A 93 -14.96 5.92 -6.86
N SER A 94 -15.45 5.93 -5.61
CA SER A 94 -16.61 6.77 -5.25
C SER A 94 -16.25 8.26 -5.28
N VAL A 95 -17.27 9.11 -5.40
CA VAL A 95 -17.09 10.58 -5.37
C VAL A 95 -16.38 11.04 -4.10
N ASP A 96 -16.72 10.46 -2.95
CA ASP A 96 -16.16 10.86 -1.65
C ASP A 96 -14.67 10.48 -1.53
N GLU A 97 -14.31 9.28 -2.01
CA GLU A 97 -12.91 8.83 -2.07
C GLU A 97 -12.09 9.71 -3.02
N LEU A 98 -12.63 9.99 -4.21
CA LEU A 98 -11.98 10.85 -5.20
C LEU A 98 -11.77 12.27 -4.66
N ALA A 99 -12.81 12.85 -4.04
CA ALA A 99 -12.73 14.16 -3.41
C ALA A 99 -11.66 14.19 -2.32
N THR A 100 -11.56 13.13 -1.51
CA THR A 100 -10.55 13.01 -0.46
C THR A 100 -9.14 13.03 -1.04
N VAL A 101 -8.87 12.25 -2.09
CA VAL A 101 -7.56 12.22 -2.76
C VAL A 101 -7.20 13.60 -3.32
N ILE A 102 -8.12 14.24 -4.04
CA ILE A 102 -7.92 15.58 -4.60
C ILE A 102 -7.61 16.58 -3.48
N GLN A 103 -8.33 16.50 -2.35
CA GLN A 103 -8.12 17.42 -1.25
C GLN A 103 -6.79 17.18 -0.52
N MET A 104 -6.33 15.94 -0.42
CA MET A 104 -4.99 15.64 0.09
C MET A 104 -3.91 16.23 -0.81
N LEU A 105 -4.01 16.03 -2.13
CA LEU A 105 -3.05 16.55 -3.10
C LEU A 105 -3.02 18.09 -3.10
N GLY A 106 -4.18 18.74 -2.99
CA GLY A 106 -4.28 20.21 -2.93
C GLY A 106 -3.70 20.84 -1.67
N ARG A 107 -3.47 20.06 -0.60
CA ARG A 107 -2.83 20.53 0.65
C ARG A 107 -1.32 20.34 0.64
N LEU A 108 -0.77 19.59 -0.31
CA LEU A 108 0.68 19.42 -0.40
C LEU A 108 1.33 20.75 -0.79
N PRO A 109 2.45 21.14 -0.14
CA PRO A 109 3.15 22.34 -0.55
C PRO A 109 3.58 22.20 -2.00
N CYS A 110 3.26 23.21 -2.83
CA CYS A 110 3.78 23.27 -4.18
C CYS A 110 5.30 23.21 -4.11
N SER A 111 5.91 22.23 -4.80
CA SER A 111 7.35 22.04 -4.76
C SER A 111 8.02 23.32 -5.29
N GLY A 112 8.65 24.07 -4.39
CA GLY A 112 9.25 25.39 -4.65
C GLY A 112 10.55 25.30 -5.43
N SER A 113 10.56 24.60 -6.55
CA SER A 113 11.78 24.31 -7.34
C SER A 113 12.20 25.46 -8.27
N THR A 114 11.50 26.59 -8.29
CA THR A 114 11.88 27.74 -9.13
C THR A 114 11.73 29.06 -8.37
N LYS A 115 12.74 29.43 -7.59
CA LYS A 115 13.08 30.85 -7.41
C LYS A 115 14.15 31.20 -8.43
N ARG A 116 13.84 32.14 -9.34
CA ARG A 116 14.85 32.90 -10.08
C ARG A 116 15.55 33.88 -9.14
#